data_AF-A0A5J5IK50-F1
#
_entry.id   AF-A0A5J5IK50-F1
#
_cell.length_a   1.000
_cell.length_b   1.000
_cell.length_c   1.000
_cell.angle_alpha   90.00
_cell.angle_beta   90.00
_cell.angle_gamma   90.00
#
_symmetry.space_group_name_H-M   'P 1'
#
loop_
_entity.id
_entity.type
_entity.pdbx_description
1 polymer ?
#
loop_
_entity_poly.entity_id
_entity_poly.type
_entity_poly.pdbx_seq_one_letter_code
_entity_poly.pdbx_strand_id
1 'polypeptide(L)'
;MKKIIIILLLATSFVSCASIDLFEKQAAIPSQQWFYNDVPSFTFQITDTTSRYNLYIVLRHTDAYAYNNIWLRLGSKAPGDTIHFQNINLALATDANGWEGTGTDDIFEVRKNITPGPVPFKKPGEYTFSISQIMRENPLKHILNVGLRIEKVK
;
A
#
# COMPACT_ATOMS: atom_id res chain seq x y z
N MET A 1 -30.78 21.52 -56.26
CA MET A 1 -29.73 20.58 -55.81
C MET A 1 -28.90 21.24 -54.72
N LYS A 2 -29.00 20.77 -53.47
CA LYS A 2 -27.90 20.55 -52.51
C LYS A 2 -28.52 20.28 -51.15
N LYS A 3 -28.53 18.99 -50.79
CA LYS A 3 -28.93 18.48 -49.48
C LYS A 3 -27.91 18.99 -48.46
N ILE A 4 -28.33 19.83 -47.52
CA ILE A 4 -27.51 20.18 -46.36
C ILE A 4 -27.65 19.01 -45.39
N ILE A 5 -26.64 18.14 -45.42
CA ILE A 5 -26.55 16.95 -44.58
C ILE A 5 -26.01 17.44 -43.23
N ILE A 6 -26.89 17.45 -42.24
CA ILE A 6 -26.57 17.62 -40.83
C ILE A 6 -25.76 16.38 -40.42
N ILE A 7 -24.47 16.55 -40.16
CA ILE A 7 -23.62 15.51 -39.57
C ILE A 7 -23.41 15.90 -38.11
N LEU A 8 -24.34 15.44 -37.28
CA LEU A 8 -24.24 15.42 -35.83
C LEU A 8 -23.17 14.39 -35.47
N LEU A 9 -21.92 14.84 -35.27
CA LEU A 9 -20.84 13.98 -34.81
C LEU A 9 -21.05 13.70 -33.32
N LEU A 10 -21.75 12.60 -33.06
CA LEU A 10 -21.98 12.04 -31.74
C LEU A 10 -20.66 11.50 -31.19
N ALA A 11 -19.89 12.35 -30.50
CA ALA A 11 -18.73 11.93 -29.74
C ALA A 11 -19.20 11.22 -28.46
N THR A 12 -19.49 9.92 -28.56
CA THR A 12 -19.68 9.06 -27.38
C THR A 12 -18.32 8.77 -26.78
N SER A 13 -17.89 9.61 -25.83
CA SER A 13 -16.82 9.26 -24.90
C SER A 13 -17.33 8.17 -23.96
N PHE A 14 -16.98 6.91 -24.24
CA PHE A 14 -17.06 5.84 -23.26
C PHE A 14 -16.03 6.10 -22.16
N VAL A 15 -16.39 6.93 -21.19
CA VAL A 15 -15.72 6.94 -19.88
C VAL A 15 -16.16 5.67 -19.15
N SER A 16 -15.49 4.56 -19.44
CA SER A 16 -15.47 3.43 -18.53
C SER A 16 -14.62 3.83 -17.32
N CYS A 17 -15.25 4.44 -16.33
CA CYS A 17 -14.68 4.51 -14.99
C CYS A 17 -14.89 3.12 -14.39
N ALA A 18 -13.99 2.19 -14.70
CA ALA A 18 -13.87 0.99 -13.88
C ALA A 18 -13.57 1.49 -12.46
N SER A 19 -14.48 1.27 -11.52
CA SER A 19 -14.19 1.51 -10.11
C SER A 19 -13.01 0.64 -9.75
N ILE A 20 -11.83 1.26 -9.70
CA ILE A 20 -10.62 0.61 -9.24
C ILE A 20 -10.88 0.37 -7.74
N ASP A 21 -11.28 -0.86 -7.39
CA ASP A 21 -11.53 -1.33 -6.02
C ASP A 21 -10.19 -1.54 -5.25
N LEU A 22 -9.33 -0.53 -5.36
CA LEU A 22 -7.98 -0.48 -4.85
C LEU A 22 -7.80 0.83 -4.09
N PHE A 23 -7.36 0.72 -2.85
CA PHE A 23 -6.97 1.87 -2.05
C PHE A 23 -5.51 1.72 -1.66
N GLU A 24 -4.66 2.65 -2.09
CA GLU A 24 -3.24 2.67 -1.73
C GLU A 24 -2.89 4.03 -1.15
N LYS A 25 -2.26 4.05 0.03
CA LYS A 25 -1.73 5.26 0.66
C LYS A 25 -0.30 4.99 1.12
N GLN A 26 0.59 5.94 0.87
CA GLN A 26 1.98 5.87 1.28
C GLN A 26 2.40 7.20 1.93
N ALA A 27 3.39 7.15 2.81
CA ALA A 27 4.04 8.30 3.41
C ALA A 27 5.53 8.28 3.04
N ALA A 28 6.10 9.46 2.77
CA ALA A 28 7.54 9.61 2.63
C ALA A 28 8.22 9.56 4.01
N ILE A 29 9.37 8.90 4.07
CA ILE A 29 10.25 8.91 5.22
C ILE A 29 11.24 10.07 5.07
N PRO A 30 11.22 11.08 5.95
CA PRO A 30 12.09 12.25 5.85
C PRO A 30 13.57 11.85 5.83
N SER A 31 14.34 12.47 4.94
CA SER A 31 15.80 12.25 4.82
C SER A 31 16.20 10.78 4.63
N GLN A 32 15.26 9.92 4.22
CA GLN A 32 15.42 8.47 4.15
C GLN A 32 15.88 7.83 5.47
N GLN A 33 15.50 8.42 6.60
CA GLN A 33 15.88 8.00 7.94
C GLN A 33 14.62 7.70 8.75
N TRP A 34 14.28 6.42 8.90
CA TRP A 34 13.06 6.01 9.58
C TRP A 34 13.31 5.84 11.07
N PHE A 35 12.92 6.84 11.86
CA PHE A 35 13.01 6.78 13.31
C PHE A 35 11.87 5.97 13.93
N TYR A 36 12.09 5.41 15.13
CA TYR A 36 11.05 4.66 15.86
C TYR A 36 9.79 5.48 16.17
N ASN A 37 9.93 6.79 16.38
CA ASN A 37 8.81 7.69 16.66
C ASN A 37 8.10 8.19 15.39
N ASP A 38 8.66 7.95 14.20
CA ASP A 38 8.00 8.22 12.94
C ASP A 38 7.07 7.06 12.60
N VAL A 39 5.79 7.21 12.96
CA VAL A 39 4.77 6.18 12.78
C VAL A 39 3.70 6.67 11.80
N PRO A 40 3.92 6.54 10.47
CA PRO A 40 2.91 6.83 9.47
C PRO A 40 1.58 6.12 9.75
N SER A 41 0.49 6.85 9.55
CA SER A 41 -0.88 6.36 9.76
C SER A 41 -1.73 6.57 8.51
N PHE A 42 -2.52 5.56 8.16
CA PHE A 42 -3.30 5.50 6.93
C PHE A 42 -4.74 5.15 7.27
N THR A 43 -5.64 6.07 6.89
CA THR A 43 -7.07 5.94 7.15
C THR A 43 -7.82 5.59 5.87
N PHE A 44 -8.67 4.58 5.92
CA PHE A 44 -9.50 4.13 4.79
C PHE A 44 -10.98 4.06 5.20
N GLN A 45 -11.84 4.59 4.34
CA GLN A 45 -13.28 4.50 4.52
C GLN A 45 -13.79 3.20 3.88
N ILE A 46 -14.31 2.29 4.69
CA ILE A 46 -14.89 1.02 4.21
C ILE A 46 -16.41 1.11 4.28
N THR A 47 -17.07 0.92 3.14
CA THR A 47 -18.54 0.86 3.04
C THR A 47 -19.04 -0.55 2.73
N ASP A 48 -18.24 -1.37 2.05
CA ASP A 48 -18.55 -2.75 1.70
C ASP A 48 -17.95 -3.72 2.71
N THR A 49 -18.82 -4.39 3.47
CA THR A 49 -18.46 -5.40 4.48
C THR A 49 -18.70 -6.83 4.00
N THR A 50 -19.20 -6.99 2.77
CA THR A 50 -19.51 -8.30 2.17
C THR A 50 -18.33 -8.87 1.40
N SER A 51 -17.51 -7.98 0.85
CA SER A 51 -16.32 -8.36 0.09
C SER A 51 -15.15 -8.75 0.96
N ARG A 52 -14.20 -9.44 0.34
CA ARG A 52 -12.93 -9.80 0.94
C ARG A 52 -11.81 -9.01 0.30
N TYR A 53 -10.77 -8.75 1.09
CA TYR A 53 -9.67 -7.87 0.72
C TYR A 53 -8.34 -8.53 1.01
N ASN A 54 -7.38 -8.33 0.12
CA ASN A 54 -5.98 -8.55 0.41
C ASN A 54 -5.36 -7.25 0.93
N LEU A 55 -4.50 -7.35 1.94
CA LEU A 55 -3.73 -6.24 2.45
C LEU A 55 -2.27 -6.39 2.04
N TYR A 56 -1.66 -5.30 1.60
CA TYR A 56 -0.26 -5.28 1.22
C TYR A 56 0.46 -4.14 1.94
N ILE A 57 1.67 -4.42 2.39
CA ILE A 57 2.62 -3.36 2.72
C ILE A 57 3.28 -2.93 1.42
N VAL A 58 3.32 -1.62 1.20
CA VAL A 58 4.08 -1.01 0.12
C VAL A 58 5.31 -0.36 0.74
N LEU A 59 6.50 -0.69 0.26
CA LEU A 59 7.75 -0.17 0.80
C LEU A 59 8.70 0.17 -0.34
N ARG A 60 9.33 1.35 -0.24
CA ARG A 60 10.42 1.77 -1.13
C ARG A 60 11.69 1.96 -0.34
N HIS A 61 12.79 1.43 -0.85
CA HIS A 61 14.13 1.61 -0.29
C HIS A 61 15.15 1.76 -1.42
N THR A 62 16.34 2.28 -1.10
CA THR A 62 17.46 2.25 -2.06
C THR A 62 18.22 0.93 -1.98
N ASP A 63 19.07 0.66 -2.96
CA ASP A 63 20.01 -0.46 -2.99
C ASP A 63 21.06 -0.42 -1.86
N ALA A 64 21.31 0.76 -1.29
CA ALA A 64 22.17 0.96 -0.12
C ALA A 64 21.54 0.47 1.20
N TYR A 65 20.29 0.02 1.20
CA TYR A 65 19.69 -0.63 2.37
C TYR A 65 20.45 -1.90 2.75
N ALA A 66 20.81 -2.05 4.03
CA ALA A 66 21.81 -3.03 4.46
C ALA A 66 21.27 -4.44 4.75
N TYR A 67 19.97 -4.67 4.64
CA TYR A 67 19.33 -5.92 5.06
C TYR A 67 18.47 -6.52 3.95
N ASN A 68 18.41 -7.85 3.88
CA ASN A 68 17.53 -8.55 2.94
C ASN A 68 16.08 -8.67 3.44
N ASN A 69 15.78 -8.12 4.62
CA ASN A 69 14.46 -8.15 5.22
C ASN A 69 14.24 -6.91 6.11
N ILE A 70 12.97 -6.62 6.43
CA ILE A 70 12.59 -5.58 7.37
C ILE A 70 11.51 -6.10 8.32
N TRP A 71 11.68 -5.80 9.61
CA TRP A 71 10.67 -6.06 10.63
C TRP A 71 9.85 -4.80 10.88
N LEU A 72 8.53 -4.96 10.79
CA LEU A 72 7.55 -3.90 10.98
C LEU A 72 6.57 -4.29 12.08
N ARG A 73 6.04 -3.29 12.79
CA ARG A 73 4.84 -3.43 13.61
C ARG A 73 3.70 -2.72 12.89
N LEU A 74 2.67 -3.49 12.52
CA LEU A 74 1.43 -2.98 11.96
C LEU A 74 0.40 -2.84 13.09
N GLY A 75 -0.07 -1.61 13.32
CA GLY A 75 -1.26 -1.34 14.09
C GLY A 75 -2.48 -1.29 13.19
N SER A 76 -3.60 -1.89 13.60
CA SER A 76 -4.88 -1.85 12.90
C SER A 76 -5.99 -1.51 13.89
N LYS A 77 -6.78 -0.48 13.59
CA LYS A 77 -7.90 -0.03 14.39
C LYS A 77 -9.17 -0.02 13.54
N ALA A 78 -10.16 -0.80 13.95
CA ALA A 78 -11.48 -0.83 13.33
C ALA A 78 -12.37 0.30 13.88
N PRO A 79 -13.49 0.63 13.19
CA PRO A 79 -14.45 1.61 13.66
C PRO A 79 -14.95 1.30 15.08
N GLY A 80 -14.78 2.26 15.98
CA GLY A 80 -15.18 2.16 17.38
C GLY A 80 -14.41 1.13 18.20
N ASP A 81 -13.25 0.66 17.73
CA ASP A 81 -12.43 -0.35 18.40
C ASP A 81 -11.11 0.21 18.93
N THR A 82 -10.40 -0.61 19.69
CA THR A 82 -9.01 -0.39 20.08
C THR A 82 -8.04 -0.79 18.98
N ILE A 83 -6.80 -0.33 19.08
CA ILE A 83 -5.76 -0.70 18.11
C ILE A 83 -5.19 -2.08 18.47
N HIS A 84 -5.07 -2.94 17.46
CA HIS A 84 -4.41 -4.23 17.55
C HIS A 84 -3.07 -4.18 16.82
N PHE A 85 -2.02 -4.75 17.42
CA PHE A 85 -0.69 -4.77 16.83
C PHE A 85 -0.28 -6.18 16.42
N GLN A 86 0.37 -6.27 15.26
CA GLN A 86 1.08 -7.47 14.82
C GLN A 86 2.47 -7.10 14.29
N ASN A 87 3.44 -7.97 14.55
CA ASN A 87 4.77 -7.83 13.99
C ASN A 87 4.85 -8.64 12.70
N ILE A 88 5.47 -8.07 11.67
CA ILE A 88 5.57 -8.65 10.33
C ILE A 88 7.03 -8.59 9.91
N ASN A 89 7.55 -9.72 9.42
CA ASN A 89 8.83 -9.77 8.74
C ASN A 89 8.59 -9.79 7.23
N LEU A 90 9.12 -8.79 6.52
CA LEU A 90 9.05 -8.74 5.07
C LEU A 90 10.43 -9.05 4.50
N ALA A 91 10.51 -10.09 3.67
CA ALA A 91 11.65 -10.26 2.78
C ALA A 91 11.67 -9.09 1.78
N LEU A 92 12.88 -8.61 1.48
CA LEU A 92 13.17 -7.55 0.51
C LEU A 92 14.20 -8.02 -0.52
N ALA A 93 14.99 -9.06 -0.23
CA ALA A 93 15.92 -9.67 -1.16
C ALA A 93 16.11 -11.16 -0.89
N THR A 94 16.67 -11.85 -1.88
CA THR A 94 17.17 -13.22 -1.75
C THR A 94 18.58 -13.33 -2.35
N ASP A 95 19.38 -14.28 -1.88
CA ASP A 95 20.74 -14.48 -2.41
C ASP A 95 20.74 -14.87 -3.90
N ALA A 96 19.66 -15.48 -4.39
CA ALA A 96 19.54 -15.94 -5.77
C ALA A 96 19.12 -14.82 -6.74
N ASN A 97 18.19 -13.96 -6.33
CA ASN A 97 17.53 -12.99 -7.23
C ASN A 97 17.85 -11.53 -6.89
N GLY A 98 18.61 -11.27 -5.83
CA GLY A 98 18.83 -9.91 -5.32
C GLY A 98 17.55 -9.30 -4.75
N TRP A 99 17.41 -7.98 -4.89
CA TRP A 99 16.25 -7.22 -4.42
C TRP A 99 14.95 -7.68 -5.09
N GLU A 100 13.90 -7.82 -4.29
CA GLU A 100 12.56 -8.17 -4.74
C GLU A 100 11.79 -6.92 -5.20
N GLY A 101 10.71 -7.15 -5.97
CA GLY A 101 9.83 -6.09 -6.43
C GLY A 101 10.26 -5.47 -7.75
N THR A 102 9.89 -4.21 -7.97
CA THR A 102 10.22 -3.46 -9.18
C THR A 102 11.28 -2.40 -8.86
N GLY A 103 12.40 -2.46 -9.56
CA GLY A 103 13.50 -1.50 -9.42
C GLY A 103 13.50 -0.45 -10.54
N THR A 104 13.92 0.77 -10.23
CA THR A 104 14.32 1.79 -11.21
C THR A 104 15.54 2.51 -10.66
N ASP A 105 16.65 2.42 -11.40
CA ASP A 105 17.96 2.88 -10.94
C ASP A 105 18.35 2.24 -9.59
N ASP A 106 18.59 3.04 -8.56
CA ASP A 106 18.95 2.61 -7.21
C ASP A 106 17.74 2.34 -6.30
N ILE A 107 16.50 2.56 -6.77
CA ILE A 107 15.28 2.46 -5.94
C ILE A 107 14.52 1.18 -6.24
N PHE A 108 14.13 0.46 -5.18
CA PHE A 108 13.31 -0.74 -5.22
C PHE A 108 11.98 -0.53 -4.52
N GLU A 109 10.90 -1.00 -5.13
CA GLU A 109 9.54 -0.98 -4.56
C GLU A 109 8.97 -2.39 -4.46
N VAL A 110 8.52 -2.78 -3.27
CA VAL A 110 7.81 -4.04 -3.03
C VAL A 110 6.36 -3.79 -2.63
N ARG A 111 5.47 -4.69 -3.09
CA ARG A 111 4.10 -4.84 -2.57
C ARG A 111 3.96 -6.25 -1.99
N LYS A 112 4.08 -6.38 -0.67
CA LYS A 112 4.05 -7.68 0.02
C LYS A 112 2.67 -7.93 0.63
N ASN A 113 2.00 -9.01 0.19
CA ASN A 113 0.75 -9.44 0.81
C ASN A 113 1.03 -9.87 2.26
N ILE A 114 0.30 -9.29 3.20
CA ILE A 114 0.44 -9.55 4.64
C ILE A 114 -0.75 -10.31 5.22
N THR A 115 -1.73 -10.65 4.38
CA THR A 115 -2.87 -11.48 4.75
C THR A 115 -2.68 -12.90 4.19
N PRO A 116 -2.79 -13.95 5.01
CA PRO A 116 -2.62 -15.34 4.54
C PRO A 116 -3.70 -15.76 3.53
N GLY A 117 -4.80 -15.03 3.49
CA GLY A 117 -5.82 -15.08 2.46
C GLY A 117 -6.76 -13.88 2.60
N PRO A 118 -7.68 -13.68 1.64
CA PRO A 118 -8.55 -12.51 1.63
C PRO A 118 -9.43 -12.41 2.89
N VAL A 119 -9.36 -11.27 3.58
CA VAL A 119 -10.06 -11.00 4.85
C VAL A 119 -11.23 -10.03 4.66
N PRO A 120 -12.36 -10.20 5.39
CA PRO A 120 -13.46 -9.24 5.36
C PRO A 120 -13.21 -8.09 6.34
N PHE A 121 -13.69 -6.89 6.00
CA PHE A 121 -13.89 -5.82 6.97
C PHE A 121 -15.25 -5.98 7.65
N LYS A 122 -15.24 -6.21 8.97
CA LYS A 122 -16.45 -6.61 9.71
C LYS A 122 -17.44 -5.47 10.01
N LYS A 123 -17.01 -4.21 9.91
CA LYS A 123 -17.81 -3.03 10.24
C LYS A 123 -17.69 -2.01 9.10
N PRO A 124 -18.75 -1.31 8.70
CA PRO A 124 -18.59 -0.13 7.88
C PRO A 124 -17.98 0.99 8.72
N GLY A 125 -17.16 1.85 8.12
CA GLY A 125 -16.58 3.01 8.79
C GLY A 125 -15.10 3.22 8.48
N GLU A 126 -14.51 4.06 9.30
CA GLU A 126 -13.12 4.46 9.20
C GLU A 126 -12.17 3.44 9.86
N TYR A 127 -11.33 2.79 9.05
CA TYR A 127 -10.24 1.93 9.50
C TYR A 127 -8.93 2.69 9.47
N THR A 128 -8.18 2.65 10.57
CA THR A 128 -6.86 3.28 10.68
C THR A 128 -5.78 2.22 10.81
N PHE A 129 -4.73 2.35 10.02
CA PHE A 129 -3.55 1.49 10.08
C PHE A 129 -2.31 2.31 10.36
N SER A 130 -1.46 1.86 11.27
CA SER A 130 -0.17 2.49 11.55
C SER A 130 0.97 1.52 11.28
N ILE A 131 2.08 2.02 10.73
CA ILE A 131 3.25 1.19 10.43
C ILE A 131 4.46 1.81 11.10
N SER A 132 5.17 1.04 11.91
CA SER A 132 6.46 1.43 12.49
C SER A 132 7.51 0.39 12.21
N GLN A 133 8.77 0.81 12.04
CA GLN A 133 9.90 -0.11 11.98
C GLN A 133 10.25 -0.61 13.39
N ILE A 134 10.64 -1.89 13.49
CA ILE A 134 11.11 -2.53 14.73
C ILE A 134 12.45 -3.25 14.50
N MET A 135 13.26 -2.69 13.61
CA MET A 135 14.65 -3.10 13.39
C MET A 135 15.50 -2.71 14.60
N ARG A 136 16.74 -3.20 14.65
CA ARG A 136 17.68 -2.84 15.74
C ARG A 136 18.31 -1.46 15.54
N GLU A 137 18.35 -0.97 14.30
CA GLU A 137 18.94 0.31 13.93
C GLU A 137 17.92 1.46 14.02
N ASN A 138 18.36 2.61 14.54
CA ASN A 138 17.56 3.82 14.64
C ASN A 138 18.43 5.08 14.46
N PRO A 139 18.19 5.92 13.45
CA PRO A 139 17.19 5.72 12.40
C PRO A 139 17.56 4.57 11.46
N LEU A 140 16.55 3.87 10.96
CA LEU A 140 16.74 2.89 9.88
C LEU A 140 16.92 3.65 8.56
N LYS A 141 18.12 3.59 7.99
CA LYS A 141 18.50 4.38 6.81
C LYS A 141 17.98 3.77 5.51
N HIS A 142 17.99 4.58 4.44
CA HIS A 142 17.71 4.19 3.06
C HIS A 142 16.28 3.72 2.78
N ILE A 143 15.33 4.07 3.66
CA ILE A 143 13.90 3.85 3.42
C ILE A 143 13.30 5.13 2.87
N LEU A 144 12.63 5.06 1.71
CA LEU A 144 12.05 6.22 1.04
C LEU A 144 10.58 6.40 1.43
N ASN A 145 9.82 5.31 1.40
CA ASN A 145 8.39 5.33 1.63
C ASN A 145 7.92 4.06 2.31
N VAL A 146 6.84 4.19 3.08
CA VAL A 146 6.05 3.05 3.55
C VAL A 146 4.57 3.36 3.37
N GLY A 147 3.77 2.34 3.11
CA GLY A 147 2.35 2.48 2.92
C GLY A 147 1.57 1.19 3.06
N LEU A 148 0.27 1.34 2.92
CA LEU A 148 -0.68 0.24 2.91
C LEU A 148 -1.50 0.29 1.62
N ARG A 149 -1.68 -0.87 1.02
CA ARG A 149 -2.60 -1.12 -0.08
C ARG A 149 -3.68 -2.10 0.36
N ILE A 150 -4.93 -1.78 0.05
CA ILE A 150 -6.11 -2.61 0.25
C ILE A 150 -6.68 -2.91 -1.14
N GLU A 151 -6.80 -4.19 -1.47
CA GLU A 151 -7.30 -4.63 -2.76
C GLU A 151 -8.48 -5.58 -2.58
N LYS A 152 -9.63 -5.22 -3.14
CA LYS A 152 -10.80 -6.10 -3.15
C LYS A 152 -10.55 -7.30 -4.05
N VAL A 153 -10.91 -8.48 -3.57
CA VAL A 153 -10.87 -9.71 -4.38
C VAL A 153 -12.07 -9.73 -5.31
N LYS A 154 -11.82 -10.02 -6.59
CA LYS A 154 -12.85 -10.19 -7.63
C LYS A 154 -13.55 -11.53 -7.50
#